data_AF-A0A1X7TBR4-F1
#
_entry.id   AF-A0A1X7TBR4-F1
#
_cell.length_a   1.000
_cell.length_b   1.000
_cell.length_c   1.000
_cell.angle_alpha   90.00
_cell.angle_beta   90.00
_cell.angle_gamma   90.00
#
_symmetry.space_group_name_H-M   'P 1'
#
loop_
_entity.id
_entity.type
_entity.pdbx_description
1 polymer ?
#
loop_
_entity_poly.entity_id
_entity_poly.type
_entity_poly.pdbx_seq_one_letter_code
_entity_poly.pdbx_strand_id
1 'polypeptide(L)' 'MVSNLNLAYLHMLLEDIFETNEWFGSKNILFVGDLLQLPPVNGRPVFKKISNKLVKPGAANAVNI' A
#
# COMPACT_ATOMS: atom_id res chain seq x y z
N MET A 1 1.67 -9.99 -3.21
CA MET A 1 3.01 -9.38 -3.05
C MET A 1 2.99 -8.30 -2.01
N VAL A 2 4.09 -8.14 -1.27
CA VAL A 2 4.18 -7.21 -0.15
C VAL A 2 5.21 -6.13 -0.46
N SER A 3 4.86 -4.86 -0.29
CA SER A 3 5.80 -3.74 -0.45
C SER A 3 6.70 -3.61 0.79
N ASN A 4 7.85 -2.97 0.62
CA ASN A 4 8.74 -2.64 1.74
C ASN A 4 8.05 -1.77 2.80
N LEU A 5 7.20 -0.83 2.40
CA LEU A 5 6.41 0.01 3.30
C LEU A 5 5.44 -0.83 4.15
N ASN A 6 4.73 -1.78 3.53
CA ASN A 6 3.81 -2.65 4.26
C ASN A 6 4.57 -3.58 5.22
N LEU A 7 5.75 -4.05 4.83
CA LEU A 7 6.60 -4.88 5.68
C LEU A 7 7.15 -4.10 6.89
N ALA A 8 7.59 -2.85 6.68
CA ALA A 8 8.02 -1.97 7.75
C ALA A 8 6.87 -1.62 8.70
N TYR A 9 5.67 -1.37 8.17
CA TYR A 9 4.49 -1.14 8.99
C TYR A 9 4.13 -2.36 9.86
N LEU A 10 4.21 -3.57 9.29
CA LEU A 10 4.04 -4.81 10.06
C LEU A 10 5.08 -4.95 11.17
N HIS A 11 6.33 -4.59 10.92
CA HIS A 11 7.37 -4.59 11.96
C HIS A 11 7.02 -3.64 13.10
N MET A 12 6.66 -2.39 12.81
CA MET A 12 6.28 -1.40 13.84
C MET A 12 5.05 -1.85 14.64
N LEU A 13 4.05 -2.43 13.97
CA LEU A 13 2.88 -2.98 14.65
C LEU A 13 3.24 -4.12 15.60
N LEU A 14 4.17 -4.99 15.21
CA LEU A 14 4.60 -6.11 16.06
C LEU A 14 5.45 -5.64 17.23
N GLU A 15 6.28 -4.61 17.04
CA GLU A 15 6.99 -3.96 18.16
C GLU A 15 6.01 -3.36 19.18
N ASP A 16 4.98 -2.64 18.71
CA ASP A 16 3.97 -2.01 19.55
C ASP A 16 3.13 -3.05 20.32
N ILE A 17 2.64 -4.10 19.64
CA ILE A 17 1.81 -5.15 20.25
C ILE A 17 2.58 -5.96 21.31
N PHE A 18 3.87 -6.23 21.06
CA PHE A 18 4.69 -7.08 21.94
C PHE A 18 5.59 -6.27 22.87
N GLU A 19 5.45 -4.94 22.87
CA GLU A 19 6.20 -4.01 23.73
C GLU A 19 7.71 -4.27 23.71
N THR A 20 8.27 -4.47 22.50
CA THR A 20 9.69 -4.80 22.31
C THR A 20 10.25 -4.12 21.07
N ASN A 21 11.54 -3.76 21.14
CA ASN A 21 12.28 -3.17 20.01
C ASN A 21 13.06 -4.23 19.20
N GLU A 22 12.78 -5.51 19.48
CA GLU A 22 13.36 -6.62 18.74
C GLU A 22 12.65 -6.80 17.40
N TRP A 23 13.39 -7.29 16.41
CA TRP A 23 12.89 -7.46 15.06
C TRP A 23 11.59 -8.26 15.05
N PHE A 24 10.56 -7.69 14.42
CA PHE A 24 9.22 -8.26 14.32
C PHE A 24 8.60 -8.72 15.66
N GLY A 25 8.84 -7.98 16.75
CA GLY A 25 8.23 -8.31 18.03
C GLY A 25 8.76 -9.61 18.63
N SER A 26 10.03 -9.94 18.37
CA SER A 26 10.69 -11.21 18.75
C SER A 26 10.00 -12.46 18.21
N LYS A 27 9.32 -12.38 17.05
CA LYS A 27 8.65 -13.53 16.43
C LYS A 27 9.49 -14.14 15.31
N ASN A 28 9.46 -15.47 15.25
CA ASN A 28 10.02 -16.20 14.11
C ASN A 28 9.13 -15.99 12.89
N ILE A 29 9.69 -15.46 11.81
CA ILE A 29 8.98 -15.23 10.55
C ILE A 29 9.61 -16.06 9.44
N LEU A 30 8.75 -16.71 8.65
CA LEU A 30 9.13 -17.41 7.42
C LEU A 30 8.55 -16.66 6.22
N PHE A 31 9.43 -16.18 5.34
CA PHE A 31 9.04 -15.60 4.06
C PHE A 31 9.05 -16.67 2.97
N VAL A 32 7.94 -16.83 2.26
CA VAL A 32 7.81 -17.72 1.11
C VAL A 32 7.25 -16.93 -0.06
N GLY A 33 7.92 -17.01 -1.20
CA GLY A 33 7.50 -16.36 -2.43
C GLY A 33 8.53 -16.49 -3.54
N ASP A 34 8.08 -16.32 -4.77
CA ASP A 34 8.95 -16.26 -5.95
C ASP A 34 9.19 -14.80 -6.31
N LEU A 35 10.46 -14.38 -6.24
CA LEU A 35 10.85 -13.01 -6.54
C LEU A 35 10.89 -12.70 -8.04
N LEU A 36 10.86 -13.72 -8.90
CA LEU A 36 10.81 -13.56 -10.36
C LEU A 36 9.38 -13.45 -10.90
N GLN A 37 8.37 -13.60 -10.04
CA GLN A 37 6.99 -13.29 -10.39
C GLN A 37 6.79 -11.77 -10.46
N LEU A 38 5.53 -11.32 -10.42
CA LEU A 38 5.18 -9.90 -10.44
C LEU A 38 5.97 -9.14 -9.34
N PRO A 39 6.08 -7.80 -9.41
CA PRO A 39 6.54 -6.93 -8.31
C PRO A 39 5.35 -6.37 -7.49
N PRO A 40 5.55 -5.87 -6.25
CA PRO A 40 4.46 -5.28 -5.48
C PRO A 40 3.79 -4.15 -6.26
N VAL A 41 2.46 -4.11 -6.24
CA VAL A 41 1.71 -3.09 -6.98
C VAL A 41 2.01 -1.70 -6.41
N ASN A 42 2.35 -0.76 -7.27
CA ASN A 42 2.61 0.61 -6.88
C ASN A 42 1.30 1.31 -6.45
N GLY A 43 1.26 1.86 -5.23
CA GLY A 43 0.08 2.52 -4.67
C GLY A 43 -0.26 3.88 -5.28
N ARG A 44 0.24 4.21 -6.48
CA ARG A 44 -0.14 5.45 -7.18
C ARG A 44 -1.63 5.39 -7.53
N PRO A 45 -2.38 6.49 -7.40
CA PRO A 45 -3.77 6.52 -7.80
C PRO A 45 -3.92 6.06 -9.25
N VAL A 46 -4.82 5.09 -9.46
CA VAL A 46 -5.15 4.59 -10.81
C VAL A 46 -5.75 5.71 -11.65
N PHE A 47 -6.56 6.56 -11.01
CA PHE A 47 -7.17 7.71 -11.63
C PHE A 47 -6.35 8.98 -11.40
N LYS A 48 -6.15 9.76 -12.47
CA LYS A 48 -5.60 11.10 -12.35
C LYS A 48 -6.64 12.03 -11.74
N LYS A 49 -6.26 12.79 -10.72
CA LYS A 49 -7.10 13.85 -10.16
C LYS A 49 -7.30 14.93 -11.23
N ILE A 50 -8.53 15.13 -11.67
CA ILE A 50 -8.88 16.28 -12.53
C ILE A 50 -8.86 17.52 -11.64
N SER A 51 -8.09 18.54 -12.03
CA SER A 51 -8.13 19.82 -11.31
C SER A 51 -9.44 20.54 -11.62
N ASN A 52 -10.13 21.09 -10.62
CA ASN A 52 -11.39 21.82 -10.77
C ASN A 52 -11.31 23.09 -11.63
N LYS A 53 -10.15 23.41 -12.22
CA LYS A 53 -9.95 24.59 -13.08
C LYS A 53 -10.74 24.57 -14.39
N LEU A 54 -11.43 23.47 -14.73
CA LEU A 54 -12.18 23.34 -15.99
C LEU A 54 -13.56 22.68 -15.85
N VAL A 55 -14.07 22.47 -14.63
CA VAL A 55 -15.41 21.90 -14.45
C VAL A 55 -16.41 23.03 -14.30
N LYS A 56 -17.09 23.37 -15.39
CA LYS A 56 -18.37 24.10 -15.32
C LYS A 56 -19.37 23.18 -14.59
N PRO A 57 -20.14 23.65 -13.62
CA PRO A 57 -21.19 22.84 -12.99
C PRO A 57 -22.31 22.67 -14.03
N GLY A 58 -22.23 21.61 -14.83
CA GLY A 58 -23.19 21.33 -15.89
C GLY A 58 -22.94 19.97 -16.50
N ALA A 59 -23.87 19.04 -16.20
CA ALA A 59 -24.00 17.68 -16.73
C ALA A 59 -23.00 16.64 -16.18
N ALA A 60 -23.49 15.85 -15.23
CA ALA A 60 -22.94 14.54 -14.92
C ALA A 60 -23.21 13.60 -16.10
N ASN A 61 -22.28 13.53 -17.04
CA ASN A 61 -22.23 12.43 -18.00
C ASN A 61 -21.24 11.40 -17.46
N ALA A 62 -21.77 10.20 -17.21
CA ALA A 62 -21.02 9.04 -16.80
C ALA A 62 -19.80 8.82 -17.70
N VAL A 63 -18.62 8.78 -17.09
CA VAL A 63 -17.42 8.27 -17.72
C VAL A 63 -17.05 7.01 -16.97
N ASN A 64 -17.51 5.89 -17.53
CA ASN A 64 -17.05 4.56 -17.17
C ASN A 64 -15.65 4.38 -17.76
N ILE A 65 -14.62 4.46 -16.91
CA ILE A 65 -13.26 3.98 -17.20
C ILE A 65 -12.79 3.22 -15.96
#